data_AF-A0A661QVR0-F1
#
_entry.id   AF-A0A661QVR0-F1
#
_cell.length_a   1.000
_cell.length_b   1.000
_cell.length_c   1.000
_cell.angle_alpha   90.00
_cell.angle_beta   90.00
_cell.angle_gamma   90.00
#
_symmetry.space_group_name_H-M   'P 1'
#
loop_
_entity.id
_entity.type
_entity.pdbx_description
1 polymer ?
#
loop_
_entity_poly.entity_id
_entity_poly.type
_entity_poly.pdbx_seq_one_letter_code
_entity_poly.pdbx_strand_id
1 'polypeptide(L)'
;MIDFTFTEEQEMFRKAAREFSETKVAPKVSEMEATGEVCDEVVQALGEAEMMALTIPEKYGGLGLGYIARLISLEEISRVSVATAMMLQVFALGIEPIIKFG
;
A
#
# COMPACT_ATOMS: atom_id res chain seq x y z
N MET A 1 16.77 18.98 18.78
CA MET A 1 16.69 17.52 18.84
C MET A 1 15.78 17.10 17.70
N ILE A 2 16.15 16.12 16.88
CA ILE A 2 15.31 15.67 15.76
C ILE A 2 14.27 14.70 16.32
N ASP A 3 13.01 14.87 15.91
CA ASP A 3 11.90 13.98 16.27
C ASP A 3 11.67 12.96 15.15
N PHE A 4 11.56 11.69 15.52
CA PHE A 4 11.36 10.55 14.62
C PHE A 4 10.04 9.82 14.88
N THR A 5 9.19 10.36 15.73
CA THR A 5 7.86 9.80 16.00
C THR A 5 6.93 10.03 14.81
N PHE A 6 5.99 9.11 14.61
CA PHE A 6 4.91 9.35 13.66
C PHE A 6 3.97 10.43 14.19
N THR A 7 3.44 11.23 13.27
CA THR A 7 2.28 12.07 13.55
C THR A 7 1.07 11.21 13.90
N GLU A 8 0.06 11.80 14.55
CA GLU A 8 -1.18 11.10 14.89
C GLU A 8 -1.86 10.51 13.65
N GLU A 9 -1.92 11.27 12.55
CA GLU A 9 -2.47 10.81 11.27
C GLU A 9 -1.70 9.62 10.70
N GLN A 10 -0.37 9.65 10.76
CA GLN A 10 0.48 8.53 10.30
C GLN A 10 0.29 7.28 11.16
N GLU A 11 0.16 7.42 12.48
CA GLU A 11 -0.09 6.28 13.37
C GLU A 11 -1.52 5.72 13.21
N MET A 12 -2.51 6.57 12.96
CA MET A 12 -3.86 6.13 12.58
C MET A 12 -3.83 5.35 11.26
N PHE A 13 -3.16 5.89 10.24
CA PHE A 13 -3.00 5.22 8.95
C PHE A 13 -2.28 3.88 9.10
N ARG A 14 -1.23 3.82 9.91
CA ARG A 14 -0.49 2.58 10.20
C ARG A 14 -1.39 1.50 10.79
N LYS A 15 -2.24 1.85 11.76
CA LYS A 15 -3.20 0.89 12.35
C LYS A 15 -4.19 0.39 11.30
N ALA A 16 -4.73 1.28 10.48
CA ALA A 16 -5.64 0.91 9.40
C ALA A 16 -4.96 0.01 8.35
N ALA A 17 -3.72 0.32 7.95
CA ALA A 17 -2.94 -0.50 7.03
C ALA A 17 -2.64 -1.89 7.61
N ARG A 18 -2.35 -1.98 8.91
CA ARG A 18 -2.18 -3.27 9.60
C ARG A 18 -3.46 -4.09 9.58
N GLU A 19 -4.57 -3.50 10.00
CA GLU A 19 -5.87 -4.18 10.02
C GLU A 19 -6.27 -4.66 8.61
N PHE A 20 -6.08 -3.82 7.59
CA PHE A 20 -6.28 -4.21 6.20
C PHE A 20 -5.41 -5.41 5.82
N SER A 21 -4.13 -5.39 6.17
CA SER A 21 -3.18 -6.47 5.85
C SER A 21 -3.60 -7.79 6.49
N GLU A 22 -3.98 -7.77 7.77
CA GLU A 22 -4.41 -8.95 8.52
C GLU A 22 -5.76 -9.51 8.06
N THR A 23 -6.69 -8.64 7.66
CA THR A 23 -8.09 -9.03 7.36
C THR A 23 -8.34 -9.29 5.88
N LYS A 24 -7.64 -8.61 4.97
CA LYS A 24 -7.87 -8.69 3.52
C LYS A 24 -6.76 -9.44 2.78
N VAL A 25 -5.50 -9.28 3.20
CA VAL A 25 -4.36 -9.88 2.50
C VAL A 25 -4.02 -11.24 3.08
N ALA A 26 -3.77 -11.33 4.39
CA ALA A 26 -3.28 -12.54 5.06
C ALA A 26 -4.10 -13.80 4.76
N PRO A 27 -5.45 -13.79 4.71
CA PRO A 27 -6.24 -14.99 4.43
C PRO A 27 -6.01 -15.59 3.03
N LYS A 28 -5.52 -14.79 2.08
CA LYS A 28 -5.30 -15.22 0.68
C LYS A 28 -3.86 -15.61 0.39
N VAL A 29 -2.91 -15.33 1.30
CA VAL A 29 -1.47 -15.54 1.06
C VAL A 29 -1.14 -17.00 0.76
N SER A 30 -1.65 -17.95 1.55
CA SER A 30 -1.36 -19.38 1.35
C SER A 30 -1.78 -19.88 -0.04
N GLU A 31 -2.90 -19.37 -0.57
CA GLU A 31 -3.38 -19.72 -1.91
C GLU A 31 -2.52 -19.08 -3.01
N MET A 32 -2.20 -17.79 -2.87
CA MET A 32 -1.33 -17.07 -3.81
C MET A 32 0.06 -17.71 -3.88
N GLU A 33 0.65 -18.11 -2.76
CA GLU A 33 1.95 -18.78 -2.73
C GLU A 33 1.91 -20.19 -3.33
N ALA A 34 0.82 -20.94 -3.09
CA ALA A 34 0.68 -22.30 -3.63
C ALA A 34 0.47 -22.32 -5.14
N THR A 35 -0.20 -21.30 -5.68
CA THR A 35 -0.53 -21.18 -7.11
C THR A 35 0.51 -20.38 -7.89
N GLY A 36 1.20 -19.45 -7.23
CA GLY A 36 2.02 -18.43 -7.88
C GLY A 36 1.21 -17.35 -8.59
N GLU A 37 -0.10 -17.30 -8.36
CA GLU A 37 -1.02 -16.35 -8.99
C GLU A 37 -1.41 -15.22 -8.04
N VAL A 38 -1.72 -14.06 -8.63
CA VAL A 38 -2.24 -12.91 -7.89
C VAL A 38 -3.73 -13.10 -7.68
N CYS A 39 -4.21 -12.96 -6.44
CA CYS A 39 -5.64 -13.03 -6.13
C CYS A 39 -6.34 -11.71 -6.51
N ASP A 40 -7.28 -11.76 -7.46
CA ASP A 40 -8.05 -10.60 -7.91
C ASP A 40 -8.79 -9.89 -6.76
N GLU A 41 -9.28 -10.64 -5.77
CA GLU A 41 -9.94 -10.07 -4.57
C GLU A 41 -8.98 -9.18 -3.77
N VAL A 42 -7.69 -9.56 -3.69
CA VAL A 42 -6.67 -8.74 -3.00
C VAL A 42 -6.39 -7.47 -3.79
N VAL A 43 -6.27 -7.58 -5.12
CA VAL A 43 -6.05 -6.43 -6.01
C VAL A 43 -7.22 -5.44 -5.90
N GLN A 44 -8.45 -5.94 -5.95
CA GLN A 44 -9.65 -5.13 -5.81
C GLN A 44 -9.72 -4.46 -4.42
N ALA A 45 -9.47 -5.21 -3.35
CA ALA A 45 -9.46 -4.66 -1.99
C ALA A 45 -8.41 -3.55 -1.82
N LEU A 46 -7.23 -3.69 -2.43
CA LEU A 46 -6.17 -2.67 -2.42
C LEU A 46 -6.61 -1.38 -3.15
N GLY A 47 -7.37 -1.52 -4.23
CA GLY A 47 -7.96 -0.39 -4.95
C GLY A 47 -9.05 0.31 -4.12
N GLU A 48 -9.97 -0.46 -3.54
CA GLU A 48 -11.06 0.06 -2.69
C GLU A 48 -10.54 0.74 -1.42
N ALA A 49 -9.42 0.27 -0.86
CA ALA A 49 -8.75 0.89 0.28
C ALA A 49 -7.79 2.03 -0.13
N GLU A 50 -7.76 2.41 -1.41
CA GLU A 50 -6.93 3.49 -1.97
C GLU A 50 -5.42 3.35 -1.71
N MET A 51 -4.96 2.15 -1.35
CA MET A 51 -3.55 1.84 -1.06
C MET A 51 -2.65 2.06 -2.28
N MET A 52 -3.22 1.94 -3.48
CA MET A 52 -2.55 2.20 -4.75
C MET A 52 -2.38 3.70 -5.06
N ALA A 53 -3.15 4.58 -4.41
CA ALA A 53 -3.26 5.99 -4.75
C ALA A 53 -2.57 6.95 -3.75
N LEU A 54 -1.86 6.40 -2.74
CA LEU A 54 -1.29 7.17 -1.62
C LEU A 54 -0.37 8.32 -2.04
N THR A 55 0.44 8.14 -3.08
CA THR A 55 1.38 9.18 -3.57
C THR A 55 0.87 9.95 -4.78
N ILE A 56 -0.30 9.58 -5.31
CA ILE A 56 -0.88 10.24 -6.47
C ILE A 56 -1.45 11.60 -6.00
N PRO A 57 -1.13 12.72 -6.66
CA PRO A 57 -1.70 14.02 -6.32
C PRO A 57 -3.24 14.05 -6.39
N GLU A 58 -3.87 14.80 -5.49
CA GLU A 58 -5.34 14.96 -5.44
C GLU A 58 -5.95 15.44 -6.76
N LYS A 59 -5.25 16.30 -7.53
CA LYS A 59 -5.70 16.77 -8.85
C LYS A 59 -5.93 15.64 -9.87
N TYR A 60 -5.40 14.45 -9.61
CA TYR A 60 -5.59 13.24 -10.42
C TYR A 60 -6.45 12.18 -9.72
N GLY A 61 -7.15 12.55 -8.64
CA GLY A 61 -7.99 11.64 -7.86
C GLY A 61 -7.23 10.75 -6.87
N GLY A 62 -5.98 11.09 -6.54
CA GLY A 62 -5.21 10.40 -5.51
C GLY A 62 -5.32 11.01 -4.13
N LEU A 63 -4.60 10.44 -3.15
CA LEU A 63 -4.66 10.88 -1.76
C LEU A 63 -3.58 11.89 -1.35
N GLY A 64 -2.51 12.04 -2.13
CA GLY A 64 -1.46 13.04 -1.85
C GLY A 64 -0.73 12.90 -0.51
N LEU A 65 -0.82 11.76 0.18
CA LEU A 65 -0.28 11.55 1.54
C LEU A 65 1.26 11.43 1.61
N GLY A 66 1.91 11.34 0.44
CA GLY A 66 3.36 11.32 0.32
C GLY A 66 4.02 9.99 0.70
N TYR A 67 5.35 10.00 0.74
CA TYR A 67 6.13 8.76 0.84
C TYR A 67 6.14 8.12 2.23
N ILE A 68 5.91 8.86 3.32
CA ILE A 68 5.86 8.26 4.66
C ILE A 68 4.64 7.34 4.79
N ALA A 69 3.45 7.81 4.39
CA ALA A 69 2.25 6.98 4.35
C ALA A 69 2.44 5.77 3.42
N ARG A 70 3.06 5.98 2.26
CA ARG A 70 3.42 4.87 1.36
C ARG A 70 4.31 3.82 2.04
N LEU A 71 5.38 4.24 2.70
CA LEU A 71 6.31 3.32 3.36
C LEU A 71 5.64 2.57 4.52
N ILE A 72 4.77 3.24 5.28
CA ILE A 72 3.96 2.60 6.32
C ILE A 72 3.06 1.50 5.70
N SER A 73 2.39 1.79 4.58
CA SER A 73 1.55 0.80 3.88
C SER A 73 2.36 -0.41 3.43
N LEU A 74 3.51 -0.18 2.79
CA LEU A 74 4.41 -1.24 2.35
C LEU A 74 4.93 -2.07 3.52
N GLU A 75 5.32 -1.44 4.64
CA GLU A 75 5.80 -2.14 5.83
C GLU A 75 4.71 -3.05 6.40
N GLU A 76 3.52 -2.52 6.63
CA GLU A 76 2.44 -3.28 7.28
C GLU A 76 1.93 -4.42 6.38
N ILE A 77 1.85 -4.24 5.06
CA ILE A 77 1.51 -5.32 4.11
C ILE A 77 2.62 -6.37 4.05
N SER A 78 3.89 -5.96 4.10
CA SER A 78 5.03 -6.88 4.08
C SER A 78 5.07 -7.82 5.28
N ARG A 79 4.38 -7.49 6.38
CA ARG A 79 4.25 -8.38 7.55
C ARG A 79 3.52 -9.68 7.22
N VAL A 80 2.61 -9.65 6.24
CA VAL A 80 1.80 -10.81 5.85
C VAL A 80 2.16 -11.34 4.47
N SER A 81 2.56 -10.46 3.54
CA SER A 81 3.06 -10.85 2.21
C SER A 81 3.98 -9.79 1.61
N VAL A 82 5.27 -10.13 1.52
CA VAL A 82 6.27 -9.31 0.82
C VAL A 82 5.95 -9.23 -0.68
N ALA A 83 5.41 -10.29 -1.28
CA ALA A 83 5.02 -10.32 -2.68
C ALA A 83 3.94 -9.27 -2.99
N THR A 84 2.90 -9.19 -2.16
CA THR A 84 1.83 -8.17 -2.32
C THR A 84 2.35 -6.76 -2.11
N ALA A 85 3.24 -6.53 -1.13
CA ALA A 85 3.88 -5.23 -0.96
C ALA A 85 4.74 -4.84 -2.18
N MET A 86 5.47 -5.81 -2.75
CA MET A 86 6.28 -5.56 -3.94
C MET A 86 5.41 -5.28 -5.17
N MET A 87 4.25 -5.91 -5.31
CA MET A 87 3.26 -5.58 -6.35
C MET A 87 2.84 -4.11 -6.27
N LEU A 88 2.51 -3.59 -5.08
CA LEU A 88 2.22 -2.17 -4.87
C LEU A 88 3.42 -1.26 -5.18
N GLN A 89 4.63 -1.75 -4.92
CA GLN A 89 5.85 -1.01 -5.25
C GLN A 89 6.05 -0.87 -6.75
N VAL A 90 5.84 -1.94 -7.51
CA VAL A 90 5.95 -1.92 -8.98
C VAL A 90 4.85 -1.08 -9.61
N PHE A 91 3.63 -1.10 -9.08
CA PHE A 91 2.54 -0.24 -9.55
C PHE A 91 2.92 1.25 -9.51
N ALA A 92 3.46 1.72 -8.38
CA ALA A 92 3.87 3.11 -8.27
C ALA A 92 5.11 3.44 -9.11
N LEU A 93 6.03 2.48 -9.30
CA LEU A 93 7.16 2.67 -10.20
C LEU A 93 6.71 2.98 -11.63
N GLY A 94 5.60 2.39 -12.09
CA GLY A 94 5.00 2.70 -13.40
C GLY A 94 4.31 4.06 -13.47
N ILE A 95 3.68 4.49 -12.38
CA ILE A 95 2.90 5.73 -12.33
C ILE A 95 3.77 6.96 -12.08
N GLU A 96 4.81 6.84 -11.28
CA GLU A 96 5.65 7.95 -10.85
C GLU A 96 6.26 8.75 -12.03
N PRO A 97 6.77 8.13 -13.11
CA PRO A 97 7.24 8.86 -14.28
C PRO A 97 6.13 9.63 -14.99
N ILE A 98 4.90 9.11 -15.03
CA ILE A 98 3.74 9.78 -15.64
C ILE A 98 3.39 11.04 -14.82
N ILE A 99 3.37 10.93 -13.50
CA ILE A 99 3.10 12.08 -12.62
C ILE A 99 4.17 13.17 -12.77
N LYS A 100 5.44 12.76 -12.90
CA LYS A 100 6.58 13.69 -12.92
C LYS A 100 6.86 14.32 -14.29
N PHE A 101 6.62 13.58 -15.38
CA PHE A 101 7.07 13.96 -16.71
C PHE A 101 6.00 13.91 -17.80
N GLY A 102 4.79 13.44 -17.48
CA GLY A 102 3.65 13.32 -18.41
C GLY A 102 2.71 14.52 -18.41
#